data_AF-A0A9N9N5N1-F1
#
_entry.id   AF-A0A9N9N5N1-F1
#
_cell.length_a   1.000
_cell.length_b   1.000
_cell.length_c   1.000
_cell.angle_alpha   90.00
_cell.angle_beta   90.00
_cell.angle_gamma   90.00
#
_symmetry.space_group_name_H-M   'P 1'
#
loop_
_entity.id
_entity.type
_entity.pdbx_description
1 polymer ?
#
loop_
_entity_poly.entity_id
_entity_poly.type
_entity_poly.pdbx_seq_one_letter_code
_entity_poly.pdbx_strand_id
1 'polypeptide(L)'
;NMEKTMESFQEPSDEEKHFIQNLAKVYDDATNKHWDDEVKIIIENYTANHQKTKEETFQLLLNLFPSTPTKNDAIHASLIGFWYQYIIRISKNLDNAFTYYKIAADLGDGFGITQLTMFFNKIYGESIDTKYLEYIELGTKAGHPHAIYKHAESQPINKRVYWFQKAAEKQFSPAVDELARFYIKGEHVNRDLHRSLRLILVNKRNCVHTWRPTYVLHQIFRNYY
;
A
#
# COMPACT_ATOMS: atom_id res chain seq x y z
N ASN A 1 37.47 11.74 32.90
CA ASN A 1 36.08 12.25 32.86
C ASN A 1 35.47 12.17 31.47
N MET A 2 35.51 11.01 30.82
CA MET A 2 34.75 10.73 29.59
C MET A 2 33.87 9.48 29.81
N GLU A 3 33.15 9.49 30.91
CA GLU A 3 32.07 8.56 31.22
C GLU A 3 30.99 9.36 31.94
N LYS A 4 30.14 10.04 31.17
CA LYS A 4 28.80 10.51 31.59
C LYS A 4 28.15 11.25 30.42
N THR A 5 27.44 10.48 29.61
CA THR A 5 26.11 10.79 29.04
C THR A 5 25.72 9.59 28.17
N MET A 6 25.66 8.40 28.78
CA MET A 6 24.61 7.48 28.39
C MET A 6 23.33 8.13 28.93
N GLU A 7 22.58 8.80 28.06
CA GLU A 7 21.18 9.10 28.37
C GLU A 7 20.54 7.78 28.77
N SER A 8 20.11 7.70 30.03
CA SER A 8 19.37 6.54 30.53
C SER A 8 18.10 6.45 29.69
N PHE A 9 18.05 5.50 28.76
CA PHE A 9 16.82 5.13 28.08
C PHE A 9 15.84 4.67 29.16
N GLN A 10 14.90 5.56 29.50
CA GLN A 10 13.82 5.22 30.40
C GLN A 10 12.91 4.23 29.67
N GLU A 11 12.61 3.10 30.30
CA GLU A 11 11.67 2.15 29.71
C GLU A 11 10.34 2.84 29.39
N PRO A 12 9.73 2.58 28.22
CA PRO A 12 8.45 3.19 27.87
C PRO A 12 7.39 2.87 28.93
N SER A 13 6.65 3.89 29.33
CA SER A 13 5.53 3.76 30.27
C SER A 13 4.40 2.90 29.69
N ASP A 14 3.53 2.38 30.55
CA ASP A 14 2.37 1.59 30.10
C ASP A 14 1.40 2.42 29.25
N GLU A 15 1.31 3.73 29.50
CA GLU A 15 0.56 4.67 28.66
C GLU A 15 1.15 4.77 27.25
N GLU A 16 2.48 4.80 27.12
CA GLU A 16 3.16 4.83 25.82
C GLU A 16 3.01 3.53 25.06
N LYS A 17 3.11 2.38 25.75
CA LYS A 17 2.82 1.07 25.16
C LYS A 17 1.39 1.03 24.63
N HIS A 18 0.42 1.48 25.43
CA HIS A 18 -0.99 1.51 25.04
C HIS A 18 -1.24 2.46 23.85
N PHE A 19 -0.59 3.62 23.86
CA PHE A 19 -0.65 4.57 22.76
C PHE A 19 -0.16 3.95 21.44
N ILE A 20 1.01 3.29 21.43
CA ILE A 20 1.55 2.65 20.22
C ILE A 20 0.67 1.48 19.76
N GLN A 21 0.16 0.66 20.67
CA GLN A 21 -0.78 -0.41 20.32
C GLN A 21 -2.05 0.12 19.65
N ASN A 22 -2.60 1.22 20.14
CA ASN A 22 -3.78 1.82 19.53
C ASN A 22 -3.45 2.54 18.21
N LEU A 23 -2.28 3.17 18.12
CA LEU A 23 -1.80 3.75 16.86
C LEU A 23 -1.68 2.69 15.76
N ALA A 24 -1.15 1.50 16.09
CA ALA A 24 -1.07 0.38 15.16
C ALA A 24 -2.46 -0.09 14.68
N LYS A 25 -3.47 -0.11 15.56
CA LYS A 25 -4.86 -0.44 15.18
C LYS A 25 -5.48 0.62 14.27
N VAL A 26 -5.28 1.91 14.59
CA VAL A 26 -5.75 3.01 13.75
C VAL A 26 -5.11 2.96 12.38
N TYR A 27 -3.81 2.65 12.34
CA TYR A 27 -3.08 2.45 11.10
C TYR A 27 -3.62 1.29 10.27
N ASP A 28 -3.81 0.12 10.86
CA ASP A 28 -4.38 -1.05 10.17
C ASP A 28 -5.79 -0.78 9.62
N ASP A 29 -6.65 -0.14 10.41
CA ASP A 29 -7.99 0.25 9.93
C ASP A 29 -7.91 1.25 8.76
N ALA A 30 -6.97 2.20 8.85
CA ALA A 30 -6.79 3.23 7.83
C ALA A 30 -6.26 2.65 6.51
N THR A 31 -5.22 1.82 6.54
CA THR A 31 -4.61 1.23 5.33
C THR A 31 -5.54 0.28 4.59
N ASN A 32 -6.55 -0.26 5.27
CA ASN A 32 -7.59 -1.10 4.66
C ASN A 32 -8.69 -0.28 3.94
N LYS A 33 -8.81 1.03 4.21
CA LYS A 33 -9.93 1.87 3.73
C LYS A 33 -9.50 3.08 2.90
N HIS A 34 -8.29 3.54 3.11
CA HIS A 34 -7.80 4.84 2.66
C HIS A 34 -6.51 4.69 1.86
N TRP A 35 -6.20 5.73 1.09
CA TRP A 35 -4.92 5.83 0.39
C TRP A 35 -3.81 6.36 1.29
N ASP A 36 -2.56 6.10 0.92
CA ASP A 36 -1.38 6.46 1.73
C ASP A 36 -1.36 7.93 2.21
N ASP A 37 -1.79 8.87 1.36
CA ASP A 37 -1.87 10.30 1.73
C ASP A 37 -2.94 10.58 2.79
N GLU A 38 -4.08 9.90 2.73
CA GLU A 38 -5.15 10.00 3.72
C GLU A 38 -4.77 9.28 5.02
N VAL A 39 -4.18 8.08 4.92
CA VAL A 39 -3.62 7.33 6.05
C VAL A 39 -2.63 8.20 6.79
N LYS A 40 -1.74 8.91 6.08
CA LYS A 40 -0.79 9.83 6.67
C LYS A 40 -1.49 10.90 7.52
N ILE A 41 -2.52 11.56 6.98
CA ILE A 41 -3.26 12.60 7.70
C ILE A 41 -3.92 12.02 8.96
N ILE A 42 -4.53 10.82 8.86
CA ILE A 42 -5.15 10.13 10.00
C ILE A 42 -4.13 9.89 11.12
N ILE A 43 -2.95 9.38 10.76
CA ILE A 43 -1.87 9.06 11.70
C ILE A 43 -1.28 10.32 12.33
N GLU A 44 -1.06 11.37 11.55
CA GLU A 44 -0.56 12.66 12.06
C GLU A 44 -1.58 13.30 13.01
N ASN A 45 -2.89 13.25 12.69
CA ASN A 45 -3.95 13.75 13.57
C ASN A 45 -4.07 12.95 14.85
N TYR A 46 -4.03 11.61 14.77
CA TYR A 46 -4.06 10.75 15.94
C TYR A 46 -2.89 11.06 16.89
N THR A 47 -1.70 11.25 16.33
CA THR A 47 -0.48 11.60 17.08
C THR A 47 -0.63 12.95 17.79
N ALA A 48 -1.08 13.97 17.06
CA ALA A 48 -1.30 15.31 17.61
C ALA A 48 -2.37 15.35 18.71
N ASN A 49 -3.47 14.59 18.54
CA ASN A 49 -4.54 14.51 19.54
C ASN A 49 -4.08 13.91 20.88
N HIS A 50 -3.04 13.09 20.86
CA HIS A 50 -2.40 12.54 22.06
C HIS A 50 -1.22 13.37 22.55
N GLN A 51 -1.07 14.61 22.03
CA GLN A 51 -0.05 15.57 22.44
C GLN A 51 1.39 15.04 22.30
N LYS A 52 1.63 14.15 21.33
CA LYS A 52 2.97 13.63 21.02
C LYS A 52 3.50 14.27 19.74
N THR A 53 4.80 14.54 19.72
CA THR A 53 5.49 14.96 18.49
C THR A 53 5.72 13.78 17.55
N LYS A 54 6.10 14.08 16.29
CA LYS A 54 6.45 13.05 15.32
C LYS A 54 7.72 12.33 15.76
N GLU A 55 8.71 13.08 16.24
CA GLU A 55 9.99 12.56 16.70
C GLU A 55 9.81 11.61 17.89
N GLU A 56 9.06 12.02 18.92
CA GLU A 56 8.78 11.18 20.09
C GLU A 56 8.02 9.90 19.69
N THR A 57 6.97 10.04 18.87
CA THR A 57 6.18 8.89 18.44
C THR A 57 7.02 7.92 17.62
N PHE A 58 7.88 8.44 16.76
CA PHE A 58 8.76 7.61 15.95
C PHE A 58 9.81 6.87 16.79
N GLN A 59 10.39 7.54 17.80
CA GLN A 59 11.29 6.87 18.75
C GLN A 59 10.56 5.78 19.55
N LEU A 60 9.33 6.04 20.01
CA LEU A 60 8.52 5.03 20.68
C LEU A 60 8.22 3.82 19.79
N LEU A 61 7.91 4.04 18.52
CA LEU A 61 7.69 2.97 17.55
C LEU A 61 8.93 2.08 17.40
N LEU A 62 10.12 2.68 17.31
CA LEU A 62 11.38 1.93 17.20
C LEU A 62 11.72 1.20 18.51
N ASN A 63 11.57 1.86 19.66
CA ASN A 63 11.91 1.31 20.97
C ASN A 63 11.02 0.14 21.37
N LEU A 64 9.74 0.19 21.01
CA LEU A 64 8.77 -0.86 21.33
C LEU A 64 8.74 -1.99 20.29
N PHE A 65 9.56 -1.91 19.24
CA PHE A 65 9.66 -2.98 18.27
C PHE A 65 10.56 -4.11 18.83
N PRO A 66 10.07 -5.36 18.89
CA PRO A 66 10.85 -6.45 19.45
C PRO A 66 12.05 -6.82 18.57
N SER A 67 13.15 -7.23 19.20
CA SER A 67 14.33 -7.74 18.50
C SER A 67 14.06 -9.02 17.71
N THR A 68 13.10 -9.83 18.16
CA THR A 68 12.62 -11.04 17.48
C THR A 68 11.12 -10.92 17.22
N PRO A 69 10.71 -10.33 16.08
CA PRO A 69 9.30 -10.07 15.80
C PRO A 69 8.56 -11.36 15.45
N THR A 70 7.30 -11.40 15.85
CA THR A 70 6.33 -12.47 15.62
C THR A 70 5.21 -11.99 14.71
N LYS A 71 4.28 -12.87 14.35
CA LYS A 71 3.12 -12.48 13.51
C LYS A 71 2.30 -11.33 14.10
N ASN A 72 2.31 -11.15 15.42
CA ASN A 72 1.59 -10.05 16.08
C ASN A 72 2.25 -8.68 15.85
N ASP A 73 3.52 -8.66 15.43
CA ASP A 73 4.32 -7.44 15.23
C ASP A 73 4.30 -6.99 13.76
N ALA A 74 3.59 -7.71 12.89
CA ALA A 74 3.57 -7.46 11.45
C ALA A 74 3.03 -6.05 11.11
N ILE A 75 1.93 -5.65 11.73
CA ILE A 75 1.34 -4.31 11.57
C ILE A 75 2.28 -3.24 12.12
N HIS A 76 2.93 -3.50 13.26
CA HIS A 76 3.88 -2.57 13.87
C HIS A 76 5.09 -2.35 12.94
N ALA A 77 5.63 -3.41 12.34
CA ALA A 77 6.69 -3.32 11.35
C ALA A 77 6.26 -2.45 10.15
N SER A 78 5.07 -2.70 9.60
CA SER A 78 4.54 -1.88 8.49
C SER A 78 4.35 -0.42 8.88
N LEU A 79 3.88 -0.15 10.10
CA LEU A 79 3.75 1.20 10.62
C LEU A 79 5.12 1.89 10.68
N ILE A 80 6.17 1.24 11.18
CA ILE A 80 7.53 1.82 11.16
C ILE A 80 7.97 2.13 9.73
N GLY A 81 7.74 1.20 8.79
CA GLY A 81 8.04 1.41 7.37
C GLY A 81 7.31 2.64 6.80
N PHE A 82 6.03 2.79 7.15
CA PHE A 82 5.19 3.93 6.77
C PHE A 82 5.73 5.24 7.32
N TRP A 83 6.17 5.27 8.58
CA TRP A 83 6.75 6.46 9.19
C TRP A 83 8.04 6.90 8.50
N TYR A 84 8.92 5.96 8.16
CA TYR A 84 10.14 6.25 7.39
C TYR A 84 9.80 6.84 6.01
N GLN A 85 8.83 6.26 5.31
CA GLN A 85 8.50 6.65 3.94
C GLN A 85 7.72 7.96 3.83
N TYR A 86 6.70 8.15 4.67
CA TYR A 86 5.68 9.18 4.47
C TYR A 86 5.71 10.31 5.50
N ILE A 87 6.19 10.07 6.73
CA ILE A 87 6.11 11.03 7.84
C ILE A 87 7.44 11.75 8.07
N ILE A 88 8.52 11.03 8.36
CA ILE A 88 9.81 11.63 8.75
C ILE A 88 10.56 12.25 7.55
N ARG A 89 10.37 11.72 6.32
CA ARG A 89 10.85 12.28 5.03
C ARG A 89 12.30 12.84 5.01
N ILE A 90 13.22 12.32 5.81
CA ILE A 90 14.66 12.61 5.65
C ILE A 90 15.16 11.83 4.42
N SER A 91 15.96 12.47 3.57
CA SER A 91 16.24 12.08 2.17
C SER A 91 16.96 10.72 1.95
N LYS A 92 17.18 9.91 3.00
CA LYS A 92 17.77 8.56 2.93
C LYS A 92 16.98 7.46 3.66
N ASN A 93 15.70 7.68 3.97
CA ASN A 93 14.91 6.75 4.78
C ASN A 93 14.19 5.63 4.01
N LEU A 94 14.35 5.54 2.69
CA LEU A 94 13.66 4.53 1.87
C LEU A 94 14.20 3.11 2.10
N ASP A 95 15.48 2.95 2.41
CA ASP A 95 16.08 1.65 2.70
C ASP A 95 15.55 1.08 4.03
N ASN A 96 15.37 1.94 5.03
CA ASN A 96 14.74 1.56 6.29
C ASN A 96 13.26 1.23 6.08
N ALA A 97 12.53 2.04 5.31
CA ALA A 97 11.15 1.73 4.97
C ALA A 97 11.04 0.35 4.31
N PHE A 98 11.87 0.09 3.30
CA PHE A 98 11.96 -1.21 2.65
C PHE A 98 12.25 -2.35 3.63
N THR A 99 13.21 -2.16 4.54
CA THR A 99 13.57 -3.16 5.55
C THR A 99 12.39 -3.51 6.45
N TYR A 100 11.66 -2.51 6.94
CA TYR A 100 10.52 -2.73 7.83
C TYR A 100 9.30 -3.30 7.10
N TYR A 101 9.03 -2.90 5.86
CA TYR A 101 8.00 -3.55 5.05
C TYR A 101 8.36 -5.00 4.72
N LYS A 102 9.65 -5.30 4.54
CA LYS A 102 10.14 -6.68 4.37
C LYS A 102 9.81 -7.52 5.59
N ILE A 103 10.15 -7.03 6.78
CA ILE A 103 9.81 -7.72 8.04
C ILE A 103 8.29 -7.92 8.13
N ALA A 104 7.50 -6.89 7.85
CA ALA A 104 6.05 -6.98 7.89
C ALA A 104 5.51 -8.04 6.91
N ALA A 105 5.99 -8.07 5.67
CA ALA A 105 5.60 -9.05 4.67
C ALA A 105 5.99 -10.48 5.03
N ASP A 106 7.21 -10.68 5.54
CA ASP A 106 7.69 -11.99 6.01
C ASP A 106 6.84 -12.51 7.19
N LEU A 107 6.25 -11.59 7.97
CA LEU A 107 5.31 -11.89 9.06
C LEU A 107 3.85 -12.04 8.59
N GLY A 108 3.57 -11.77 7.31
CA GLY A 108 2.25 -11.92 6.69
C GLY A 108 1.39 -10.66 6.67
N ASP A 109 1.95 -9.48 6.95
CA ASP A 109 1.23 -8.22 6.82
C ASP A 109 0.99 -7.84 5.34
N GLY A 110 -0.26 -7.58 5.05
CA GLY A 110 -0.73 -7.31 3.70
C GLY A 110 -0.31 -5.97 3.12
N PHE A 111 -0.26 -4.95 3.97
CA PHE A 111 0.22 -3.63 3.58
C PHE A 111 1.72 -3.68 3.27
N GLY A 112 2.51 -4.36 4.11
CA GLY A 112 3.94 -4.58 3.91
C GLY A 112 4.25 -5.26 2.58
N ILE A 113 3.50 -6.32 2.23
CA ILE A 113 3.64 -6.98 0.92
C ILE A 113 3.35 -6.00 -0.23
N THR A 114 2.31 -5.19 -0.10
CA THR A 114 1.91 -4.18 -1.10
C THR A 114 3.02 -3.15 -1.29
N GLN A 115 3.54 -2.58 -0.20
CA GLN A 115 4.60 -1.58 -0.24
C GLN A 115 5.89 -2.14 -0.81
N LEU A 116 6.31 -3.34 -0.42
CA LEU A 116 7.49 -3.99 -1.01
C LEU A 116 7.34 -4.15 -2.52
N THR A 117 6.19 -4.65 -2.96
CA THR A 117 5.93 -4.85 -4.39
C THR A 117 6.03 -3.51 -5.15
N MET A 118 5.54 -2.42 -4.56
CA MET A 118 5.71 -1.06 -5.11
C MET A 118 7.17 -0.58 -5.10
N PHE A 119 7.94 -0.87 -4.04
CA PHE A 119 9.36 -0.53 -3.95
C PHE A 119 10.21 -1.21 -5.02
N PHE A 120 10.04 -2.51 -5.22
CA PHE A 120 10.81 -3.27 -6.22
C PHE A 120 10.60 -2.72 -7.63
N ASN A 121 9.36 -2.34 -7.98
CA ASN A 121 9.06 -1.69 -9.26
C ASN A 121 9.84 -0.37 -9.46
N LYS A 122 10.11 0.37 -8.37
CA LYS A 122 10.82 1.66 -8.42
C LYS A 122 12.35 1.51 -8.43
N ILE A 123 12.89 0.53 -7.71
CA ILE A 123 14.35 0.41 -7.47
C ILE A 123 15.03 -0.42 -8.54
N TYR A 124 14.46 -1.57 -8.94
CA TYR A 124 15.20 -2.58 -9.72
C TYR A 124 14.83 -2.64 -11.21
N GLY A 125 13.73 -2.01 -11.62
CA GLY A 125 13.20 -2.26 -12.96
C GLY A 125 12.93 -3.76 -13.19
N GLU A 126 12.96 -4.21 -14.45
CA GLU A 126 12.59 -5.58 -14.85
C GLU A 126 13.57 -6.70 -14.41
N SER A 127 14.58 -6.43 -13.57
CA SER A 127 15.41 -7.51 -13.01
C SER A 127 14.64 -8.23 -11.90
N ILE A 128 13.80 -9.19 -12.31
CA ILE A 128 12.95 -9.99 -11.43
C ILE A 128 13.82 -10.89 -10.56
N ASP A 129 14.15 -10.42 -9.35
CA ASP A 129 14.67 -11.25 -8.26
C ASP A 129 13.60 -12.31 -7.91
N THR A 130 14.00 -13.56 -7.66
CA THR A 130 13.09 -14.65 -7.27
C THR A 130 12.26 -14.27 -6.04
N LYS A 131 12.80 -13.47 -5.12
CA LYS A 131 12.08 -12.99 -3.93
C LYS A 131 10.93 -12.04 -4.28
N TYR A 132 11.07 -11.24 -5.34
CA TYR A 132 9.98 -10.37 -5.79
C TYR A 132 8.77 -11.19 -6.28
N LEU A 133 9.03 -12.28 -6.99
CA LEU A 133 7.97 -13.21 -7.42
C LEU A 133 7.29 -13.90 -6.22
N GLU A 134 8.07 -14.29 -5.20
CA GLU A 134 7.54 -14.85 -3.96
C GLU A 134 6.61 -13.85 -3.25
N TYR A 135 6.99 -12.58 -3.14
CA TYR A 135 6.15 -11.55 -2.54
C TYR A 135 4.88 -11.26 -3.37
N ILE A 136 4.97 -11.26 -4.70
CA ILE A 136 3.78 -11.18 -5.56
C ILE A 136 2.85 -12.37 -5.29
N GLU A 137 3.38 -13.58 -5.19
CA GLU A 137 2.58 -14.78 -4.94
C GLU A 137 1.90 -14.72 -3.57
N LEU A 138 2.64 -14.36 -2.51
CA LEU A 138 2.11 -14.16 -1.16
C LEU A 138 1.00 -13.11 -1.16
N GLY A 139 1.25 -11.95 -1.76
CA GLY A 139 0.28 -10.86 -1.83
C GLY A 139 -0.97 -11.24 -2.64
N THR A 140 -0.80 -12.01 -3.71
CA THR A 140 -1.91 -12.51 -4.53
C THR A 140 -2.77 -13.49 -3.73
N LYS A 141 -2.16 -14.41 -2.97
CA LYS A 141 -2.88 -15.35 -2.08
C LYS A 141 -3.62 -14.62 -0.95
N ALA A 142 -3.02 -13.57 -0.40
CA ALA A 142 -3.65 -12.73 0.62
C ALA A 142 -4.69 -11.73 0.04
N GLY A 143 -4.83 -11.66 -1.29
CA GLY A 143 -5.86 -10.87 -1.95
C GLY A 143 -5.53 -9.39 -2.11
N HIS A 144 -4.24 -9.01 -2.05
CA HIS A 144 -3.82 -7.62 -2.15
C HIS A 144 -3.89 -7.10 -3.59
N PRO A 145 -4.58 -5.96 -3.82
CA PRO A 145 -4.87 -5.45 -5.16
C PRO A 145 -3.64 -5.25 -6.04
N HIS A 146 -2.57 -4.66 -5.48
CA HIS A 146 -1.34 -4.39 -6.22
C HIS A 146 -0.62 -5.68 -6.62
N ALA A 147 -0.51 -6.65 -5.70
CA ALA A 147 0.12 -7.94 -5.97
C ALA A 147 -0.68 -8.76 -7.00
N ILE A 148 -2.02 -8.77 -6.90
CA ILE A 148 -2.90 -9.39 -7.91
C ILE A 148 -2.67 -8.75 -9.29
N TYR A 149 -2.58 -7.43 -9.35
CA TYR A 149 -2.32 -6.71 -10.61
C TYR A 149 -0.96 -7.08 -11.20
N LYS A 150 0.10 -7.13 -10.38
CA LYS A 150 1.45 -7.54 -10.82
C LYS A 150 1.51 -9.00 -11.25
N HIS A 151 0.79 -9.87 -10.56
CA HIS A 151 0.60 -11.26 -10.98
C HIS A 151 -0.08 -11.33 -12.35
N ALA A 152 -1.10 -10.50 -12.61
CA ALA A 152 -1.79 -10.46 -13.89
C ALA A 152 -0.85 -10.05 -15.06
N GLU A 153 0.08 -9.11 -14.83
CA GLU A 153 1.05 -8.68 -15.85
C GLU A 153 1.93 -9.84 -16.34
N SER A 154 2.29 -10.78 -15.45
CA SER A 154 3.07 -11.97 -15.81
C SER A 154 2.23 -13.13 -16.40
N GLN A 155 0.89 -13.02 -16.40
CA GLN A 155 0.02 -14.03 -16.97
C GLN A 155 -0.18 -13.86 -18.48
N PRO A 156 -0.46 -14.97 -19.20
CA PRO A 156 -0.93 -14.91 -20.57
C PRO A 156 -2.27 -14.17 -20.65
N ILE A 157 -2.54 -13.57 -21.81
CA ILE A 157 -3.60 -12.56 -21.94
C ILE A 157 -5.00 -13.05 -21.59
N ASN A 158 -5.29 -14.33 -21.86
CA ASN A 158 -6.55 -15.00 -21.52
C ASN A 158 -6.80 -15.05 -20.00
N LYS A 159 -5.75 -15.15 -19.19
CA LYS A 159 -5.82 -15.13 -17.72
C LYS A 159 -5.65 -13.72 -17.15
N ARG A 160 -4.97 -12.82 -17.85
CA ARG A 160 -4.72 -11.45 -17.40
C ARG A 160 -6.01 -10.68 -17.14
N VAL A 161 -7.00 -10.77 -18.04
CA VAL A 161 -8.31 -10.11 -17.87
C VAL A 161 -9.00 -10.54 -16.57
N TYR A 162 -8.96 -11.84 -16.27
CA TYR A 162 -9.53 -12.38 -15.02
C TYR A 162 -8.86 -11.79 -13.78
N TRP A 163 -7.53 -11.75 -13.75
CA TRP A 163 -6.80 -11.22 -12.60
C TRP A 163 -6.91 -9.70 -12.47
N PHE A 164 -6.90 -8.95 -13.57
CA PHE A 164 -7.24 -7.54 -13.53
C PHE A 164 -8.63 -7.31 -12.99
N GLN A 165 -9.61 -8.18 -13.30
CA GLN A 165 -10.96 -8.04 -12.75
C GLN A 165 -10.96 -8.25 -11.22
N LYS A 166 -10.14 -9.19 -10.72
CA LYS A 166 -9.95 -9.37 -9.26
C LYS A 166 -9.31 -8.16 -8.58
N ALA A 167 -8.31 -7.54 -9.20
CA ALA A 167 -7.71 -6.30 -8.67
C ALA A 167 -8.68 -5.11 -8.75
N ALA A 168 -9.47 -4.99 -9.82
CA ALA A 168 -10.48 -3.95 -9.99
C ALA A 168 -11.68 -4.09 -9.02
N GLU A 169 -12.06 -5.31 -8.65
CA GLU A 169 -13.05 -5.57 -7.57
C GLU A 169 -12.58 -5.01 -6.21
N LYS A 170 -11.26 -4.91 -6.02
CA LYS A 170 -10.61 -4.27 -4.87
C LYS A 170 -10.33 -2.78 -5.08
N GLN A 171 -10.93 -2.18 -6.10
CA GLN A 171 -10.80 -0.76 -6.44
C GLN A 171 -9.38 -0.30 -6.79
N PHE A 172 -8.53 -1.22 -7.27
CA PHE A 172 -7.18 -0.86 -7.69
C PHE A 172 -7.20 -0.08 -9.00
N SER A 173 -6.93 1.23 -8.94
CA SER A 173 -7.09 2.14 -10.08
C SER A 173 -6.34 1.68 -11.35
N PRO A 174 -5.06 1.20 -11.29
CA PRO A 174 -4.38 0.71 -12.49
C PRO A 174 -5.10 -0.46 -13.17
N ALA A 175 -5.67 -1.40 -12.40
CA ALA A 175 -6.42 -2.52 -12.95
C ALA A 175 -7.74 -2.06 -13.60
N VAL A 176 -8.42 -1.09 -12.99
CA VAL A 176 -9.63 -0.46 -13.54
C VAL A 176 -9.31 0.21 -14.89
N ASP A 177 -8.22 0.97 -14.95
CA ASP A 177 -7.81 1.67 -16.17
C ASP A 177 -7.44 0.73 -17.31
N GLU A 178 -6.71 -0.36 -17.04
CA GLU A 178 -6.40 -1.38 -18.05
C GLU A 178 -7.66 -2.10 -18.56
N LEU A 179 -8.55 -2.54 -17.66
CA LEU A 179 -9.80 -3.17 -18.07
C LEU A 179 -10.69 -2.22 -18.85
N ALA A 180 -10.78 -0.96 -18.42
CA ALA A 180 -11.57 0.04 -19.11
C ALA A 180 -11.04 0.25 -20.54
N ARG A 181 -9.72 0.31 -20.73
CA ARG A 181 -9.09 0.34 -22.07
C ARG A 181 -9.43 -0.87 -22.90
N PHE A 182 -9.31 -2.08 -22.34
CA PHE A 182 -9.64 -3.33 -23.05
C PHE A 182 -11.08 -3.30 -23.57
N TYR A 183 -12.04 -2.90 -22.73
CA TYR A 183 -13.43 -2.76 -23.14
C TYR A 183 -13.71 -1.62 -24.12
N ILE A 184 -13.00 -0.49 -24.04
CA ILE A 184 -13.15 0.63 -24.99
C ILE A 184 -12.73 0.23 -26.39
N LYS A 185 -11.58 -0.43 -26.49
CA LYS A 185 -10.96 -0.78 -27.76
C LYS A 185 -11.40 -2.14 -28.32
N GLY A 186 -11.92 -3.03 -27.47
CA GLY A 186 -12.13 -4.44 -27.83
C GLY A 186 -10.83 -5.22 -27.91
N GLU A 187 -9.79 -4.79 -27.20
CA GLU A 187 -8.52 -5.51 -27.11
C GLU A 187 -8.69 -6.65 -26.10
N HIS A 188 -8.49 -7.91 -26.54
CA HIS A 188 -8.51 -9.12 -25.70
C HIS A 188 -9.86 -9.51 -25.07
N VAL A 189 -10.84 -8.62 -25.14
CA VAL A 189 -12.25 -8.82 -24.75
C VAL A 189 -13.14 -8.21 -25.82
N ASN A 190 -14.40 -8.63 -25.88
CA ASN A 190 -15.38 -7.96 -26.74
C ASN A 190 -15.56 -6.50 -26.28
N ARG A 191 -15.55 -5.59 -27.26
CA ARG A 191 -15.76 -4.16 -27.02
C ARG A 191 -17.10 -3.94 -26.30
N ASP A 192 -17.05 -3.26 -25.16
CA ASP A 192 -18.21 -3.00 -24.30
C ASP A 192 -18.05 -1.66 -23.56
N LEU A 193 -18.52 -0.59 -24.19
CA LEU A 193 -18.41 0.75 -23.64
C LEU A 193 -19.23 0.93 -22.35
N HIS A 194 -20.34 0.20 -22.20
CA HIS A 194 -21.17 0.27 -20.99
C HIS A 194 -20.47 -0.35 -19.80
N ARG A 195 -19.79 -1.49 -20.00
CA ARG A 195 -18.99 -2.14 -18.95
C ARG A 195 -17.78 -1.32 -18.58
N SER A 196 -17.10 -0.71 -19.55
CA SER A 196 -16.01 0.25 -19.30
C SER A 196 -16.48 1.42 -18.46
N LEU A 197 -17.58 2.07 -18.85
CA LEU A 197 -18.13 3.20 -18.12
C LEU A 197 -18.55 2.79 -16.70
N ARG A 198 -19.18 1.63 -16.53
CA ARG A 198 -19.56 1.12 -15.20
C ARG A 198 -18.34 0.89 -14.31
N LEU A 199 -17.29 0.25 -14.83
CA LEU A 199 -16.04 0.04 -14.10
C LEU A 199 -15.45 1.37 -13.62
N ILE A 200 -15.36 2.36 -14.51
CA ILE A 200 -14.81 3.66 -14.14
C ILE A 200 -15.70 4.37 -13.12
N LEU A 201 -17.03 4.37 -13.30
CA LEU A 201 -17.96 5.09 -12.41
C LEU A 201 -18.03 4.48 -11.01
N VAL A 202 -18.02 3.15 -10.88
CA VAL A 202 -18.04 2.46 -9.58
C VAL A 202 -16.77 2.75 -8.78
N ASN A 203 -15.63 2.95 -9.47
CA ASN A 203 -14.33 3.20 -8.84
C ASN A 203 -13.99 4.71 -8.70
N LYS A 204 -14.86 5.60 -9.22
CA LYS A 204 -14.61 7.04 -9.34
C LYS A 204 -14.59 7.82 -8.03
N ARG A 205 -15.11 7.26 -6.93
CA ARG A 205 -14.95 7.90 -5.61
C ARG A 205 -13.49 7.97 -5.17
N ASN A 206 -12.64 7.10 -5.73
CA ASN A 206 -11.25 6.90 -5.34
C ASN A 206 -10.34 6.82 -6.58
N CYS A 207 -10.41 7.73 -7.56
CA CYS A 207 -9.52 7.68 -8.74
C CYS A 207 -9.25 9.10 -9.29
N VAL A 208 -8.04 9.63 -9.06
CA VAL A 208 -7.62 10.96 -9.58
C VAL A 208 -7.10 10.87 -11.01
N HIS A 209 -6.76 9.66 -11.49
CA HIS A 209 -6.10 9.42 -12.78
C HIS A 209 -6.91 8.64 -13.81
N THR A 210 -8.15 8.23 -13.50
CA THR A 210 -8.95 7.47 -14.47
C THR A 210 -9.07 8.23 -15.79
N TRP A 211 -8.97 7.50 -16.91
CA TRP A 211 -9.42 7.97 -18.21
C TRP A 211 -10.73 8.72 -18.02
N ARG A 212 -10.70 10.05 -18.26
CA ARG A 212 -11.78 10.93 -17.81
C ARG A 212 -13.10 10.32 -18.26
N PRO A 213 -14.11 10.15 -17.40
CA PRO A 213 -15.37 9.53 -17.82
C PRO A 213 -16.02 10.26 -19.00
N THR A 214 -15.69 11.54 -19.16
CA THR A 214 -15.99 12.33 -20.36
C THR A 214 -15.41 11.74 -21.65
N TYR A 215 -14.21 11.15 -21.66
CA TYR A 215 -13.65 10.44 -22.82
C TYR A 215 -14.48 9.20 -23.18
N VAL A 216 -14.83 8.37 -22.20
CA VAL A 216 -15.66 7.17 -22.46
C VAL A 216 -17.07 7.56 -22.89
N LEU A 217 -17.66 8.57 -22.24
CA LEU A 217 -18.93 9.15 -22.66
C LEU A 217 -18.84 9.68 -24.10
N HIS A 218 -17.78 10.41 -24.46
CA HIS A 218 -17.57 10.90 -25.82
C HIS A 218 -17.48 9.77 -26.84
N GLN A 219 -16.77 8.68 -26.53
CA GLN A 219 -16.72 7.49 -27.39
C GLN A 219 -18.09 6.81 -27.51
N ILE A 220 -18.89 6.75 -26.45
CA ILE A 220 -20.27 6.26 -26.51
C ILE A 220 -21.07 7.14 -27.47
N PHE A 221 -21.12 8.46 -27.22
CA PHE A 221 -21.91 9.39 -28.04
C PHE A 221 -21.52 9.37 -29.52
N ARG A 222 -20.23 9.27 -29.86
CA ARG A 222 -19.74 9.22 -31.25
C ARG A 222 -20.11 7.92 -32.00
N ASN A 223 -20.53 6.86 -31.31
CA ASN A 223 -21.01 5.63 -31.96
C ASN A 223 -22.54 5.58 -32.09
N TYR A 224 -23.25 6.47 -31.39
CA TYR A 224 -24.72 6.55 -31.43
C TYR A 224 -25.24 7.73 -32.28
N TYR A 225 -24.37 8.65 -32.69
CA TYR A 225 -24.63 9.77 -33.61
C TYR A 225 -23.55 9.82 -34.68
#